data_AF-A0A832Q012-F1
#
_entry.id   AF-A0A832Q012-F1
#
_cell.length_a   1.000
_cell.length_b   1.000
_cell.length_c   1.000
_cell.angle_alpha   90.00
_cell.angle_beta   90.00
_cell.angle_gamma   90.00
#
_symmetry.space_group_name_H-M   'P 1'
#
loop_
_entity.id
_entity.type
_entity.pdbx_description
1 polymer ?
#
loop_
_entity_poly.entity_id
_entity_poly.type
_entity_poly.pdbx_seq_one_letter_code
_entity_poly.pdbx_strand_id
1 'polypeptide(L)'
;MKGVDYIFDIYKDDRSSITNRDIFDCWFFMNNKTPVNKSIIETRMEMPYTDYLQKCIDALEAMSNKGMLNGLGELMDEDSKKFVRTRLRTETITLLKFYKQFPIL
;
A
#
# COMPACT_ATOMS: atom_id res chain seq x y z
N MET A 1 10.82 -13.72 10.14
CA MET A 1 10.52 -12.28 10.36
C MET A 1 10.71 -11.46 9.08
N LYS A 2 10.33 -11.98 7.90
CA LYS A 2 10.55 -11.32 6.59
C LYS A 2 9.28 -10.78 5.92
N GLY A 3 8.09 -11.09 6.44
CA GLY A 3 6.81 -10.72 5.80
C GLY A 3 6.30 -9.32 6.13
N VAL A 4 6.56 -8.82 7.35
CA VAL A 4 6.06 -7.52 7.82
C VAL A 4 6.89 -6.33 7.32
N ASP A 5 8.15 -6.59 6.96
CA ASP A 5 9.13 -5.58 6.56
C ASP A 5 8.87 -4.98 5.17
N TYR A 6 8.13 -5.67 4.30
CA TYR A 6 7.83 -5.22 2.93
C TYR A 6 6.52 -4.43 2.82
N ILE A 7 5.62 -4.58 3.80
CA ILE A 7 4.22 -4.11 3.69
C ILE A 7 4.13 -2.56 3.65
N PHE A 8 5.21 -1.85 3.98
CA PHE A 8 5.17 -0.39 4.18
C PHE A 8 6.35 0.34 3.53
N ASP A 9 6.94 -0.22 2.48
CA ASP A 9 7.93 0.48 1.65
C ASP A 9 7.27 1.41 0.60
N ILE A 10 5.98 1.75 0.74
CA ILE A 10 5.29 2.73 -0.14
C ILE A 10 6.09 4.04 -0.23
N TYR A 11 6.77 4.44 0.86
CA TYR A 11 7.53 5.67 0.90
C TYR A 11 8.86 5.50 1.64
N LYS A 12 9.78 4.70 1.10
CA LYS A 12 11.17 4.71 1.58
C LYS A 12 11.89 5.91 0.96
N ASP A 13 12.55 6.75 1.77
CA ASP A 13 13.26 7.98 1.33
C ASP A 13 14.31 7.71 0.23
N ASP A 14 14.81 6.47 0.13
CA ASP A 14 15.71 6.01 -0.94
C ASP A 14 15.03 5.79 -2.32
N ARG A 15 13.70 5.75 -2.39
CA ARG A 15 12.95 5.60 -3.65
C ARG A 15 12.17 6.87 -3.94
N SER A 16 12.57 7.57 -4.99
CA SER A 16 11.91 8.80 -5.46
C SER A 16 10.50 8.59 -6.05
N SER A 17 9.97 7.36 -6.10
CA SER A 17 8.60 7.09 -6.57
C SER A 17 7.97 5.83 -5.98
N ILE A 18 6.66 5.90 -5.73
CA ILE A 18 5.79 4.76 -5.42
C ILE A 18 5.69 3.87 -6.66
N THR A 19 5.94 2.58 -6.52
CA THR A 19 5.72 1.62 -7.62
C THR A 19 4.36 0.93 -7.49
N ASN A 20 3.76 0.54 -8.62
CA ASN A 20 2.48 -0.16 -8.61
C ASN A 20 2.51 -1.47 -7.80
N ARG A 21 3.67 -2.11 -7.71
CA ARG A 21 3.88 -3.31 -6.90
C ARG A 21 3.69 -3.03 -5.42
N ASP A 22 4.25 -1.93 -4.93
CA ASP A 22 4.11 -1.55 -3.52
C ASP A 22 2.63 -1.37 -3.16
N ILE A 23 1.84 -0.74 -4.05
CA ILE A 23 0.38 -0.57 -3.86
C ILE A 23 -0.33 -1.93 -3.80
N PHE A 24 0.02 -2.85 -4.72
CA PHE A 24 -0.56 -4.20 -4.74
C PHE A 24 -0.22 -4.99 -3.48
N ASP A 25 1.03 -4.97 -3.05
CA ASP A 25 1.48 -5.67 -1.84
C ASP A 25 0.75 -5.13 -0.60
N CYS A 26 0.62 -3.80 -0.46
CA CYS A 26 -0.13 -3.19 0.62
C CYS A 26 -1.60 -3.62 0.64
N TRP A 27 -2.27 -3.54 -0.51
CA TRP A 27 -3.64 -4.03 -0.64
C TRP A 27 -3.73 -5.51 -0.26
N PHE A 28 -2.84 -6.35 -0.77
CA PHE A 28 -2.86 -7.79 -0.52
C PHE A 28 -2.75 -8.11 0.97
N PHE A 29 -1.78 -7.53 1.66
CA PHE A 29 -1.59 -7.80 3.09
C PHE A 29 -2.71 -7.24 3.96
N MET A 30 -3.20 -6.02 3.66
CA MET A 30 -4.29 -5.42 4.42
C MET A 30 -5.62 -6.13 4.19
N ASN A 31 -5.91 -6.53 2.95
CA ASN A 31 -7.08 -7.30 2.58
C ASN A 31 -7.07 -8.68 3.26
N ASN A 32 -5.89 -9.27 3.45
CA ASN A 32 -5.68 -10.49 4.24
C ASN A 32 -5.67 -10.26 5.76
N LYS A 33 -6.02 -9.06 6.25
CA LYS A 33 -6.11 -8.73 7.69
C LYS A 33 -4.78 -8.94 8.44
N THR A 34 -3.66 -8.71 7.75
CA THR A 34 -2.33 -8.87 8.36
C THR A 34 -2.13 -7.80 9.43
N PRO A 35 -1.83 -8.18 10.69
CA PRO A 35 -1.55 -7.21 11.74
C PRO A 35 -0.34 -6.34 11.39
N VAL A 36 -0.41 -5.08 11.80
CA VAL A 36 0.61 -4.08 11.51
C VAL A 36 1.37 -3.75 12.77
N ASN A 37 2.69 -3.89 12.72
CA ASN A 37 3.53 -3.51 13.86
C ASN A 37 3.80 -2.00 13.83
N LYS A 38 3.00 -1.26 14.61
CA LYS A 38 3.11 0.19 14.77
C LYS A 38 4.54 0.65 15.10
N SER A 39 5.20 -0.01 16.05
CA SER A 39 6.54 0.37 16.49
C SER A 39 7.59 0.25 15.39
N ILE A 40 7.50 -0.78 14.54
CA ILE A 40 8.40 -0.94 13.38
C ILE A 40 8.20 0.19 12.37
N ILE A 41 6.95 0.54 12.07
CA ILE A 41 6.65 1.65 11.14
C ILE A 41 7.18 2.97 11.69
N GLU A 42 6.88 3.29 12.94
CA GLU A 42 7.30 4.57 13.53
C GLU A 42 8.82 4.68 13.62
N THR A 43 9.51 3.57 13.93
CA THR A 43 10.97 3.53 13.97
C THR A 43 11.60 3.69 12.58
N ARG A 44 11.03 3.04 11.55
CA ARG A 44 11.60 3.06 10.19
C ARG A 44 11.30 4.33 9.42
N MET A 45 10.10 4.87 9.61
CA MET A 45 9.62 6.04 8.87
C MET A 45 9.94 7.35 9.59
N GLU A 46 10.49 7.26 10.82
CA GLU A 46 10.79 8.39 11.70
C GLU A 46 9.60 9.36 11.85
N MET A 47 8.38 8.80 11.82
CA MET A 47 7.15 9.57 11.88
C MET A 47 6.00 8.77 12.49
N PRO A 48 4.97 9.43 13.05
CA PRO A 48 3.83 8.74 13.65
C PRO A 48 3.09 7.86 12.64
N TYR A 49 2.62 6.69 13.09
CA TYR A 49 1.93 5.72 12.25
C TYR A 49 0.73 6.33 11.51
N THR A 50 -0.07 7.14 12.20
CA THR A 50 -1.25 7.80 11.62
C THR A 50 -0.91 8.79 10.52
N ASP A 51 0.26 9.43 10.63
CA ASP A 51 0.74 10.45 9.71
C ASP A 51 1.35 9.77 8.48
N TYR A 52 2.07 8.66 8.70
CA TYR A 52 2.55 7.81 7.63
C TYR A 52 1.40 7.25 6.78
N LEU A 53 0.35 6.70 7.42
CA LEU A 53 -0.82 6.22 6.68
C LEU A 53 -1.54 7.36 5.96
N GLN A 54 -1.60 8.56 6.54
CA GLN A 54 -2.18 9.71 5.84
C GLN A 54 -1.38 10.06 4.59
N LYS A 55 -0.05 10.12 4.67
CA LYS A 55 0.79 10.37 3.49
C LYS A 55 0.57 9.33 2.39
N CYS A 56 0.41 8.05 2.74
CA CYS A 56 0.09 7.00 1.78
C CYS A 56 -1.27 7.22 1.11
N ILE A 57 -2.28 7.61 1.88
CA ILE A 57 -3.61 7.95 1.36
C ILE A 57 -3.52 9.14 0.40
N ASP A 58 -2.87 10.23 0.80
CA ASP A 58 -2.74 11.45 0.01
C ASP A 58 -2.02 11.18 -1.32
N ALA A 59 -0.95 10.36 -1.28
CA ALA A 59 -0.23 9.96 -2.47
C ALA A 59 -1.09 9.14 -3.43
N LEU A 60 -1.84 8.15 -2.92
CA LEU A 60 -2.77 7.36 -3.74
C LEU A 60 -3.94 8.19 -4.28
N GLU A 61 -4.43 9.18 -3.53
CA GLU A 61 -5.49 10.08 -3.97
C GLU A 61 -5.00 11.00 -5.11
N ALA A 62 -3.75 11.47 -5.04
CA ALA A 62 -3.11 12.28 -6.07
C ALA A 62 -2.71 11.49 -7.34
N MET A 63 -2.57 10.17 -7.24
CA MET A 63 -2.22 9.31 -8.37
C MET A 63 -3.40 9.07 -9.33
N SER A 64 -3.10 9.03 -10.63
CA SER A 64 -4.05 8.58 -11.65
C SER A 64 -4.03 7.05 -11.78
N ASN A 65 -5.14 6.44 -12.18
CA ASN A 65 -5.18 5.00 -12.50
C ASN A 65 -4.37 4.63 -13.77
N LYS A 66 -3.87 5.62 -14.52
CA LYS A 66 -3.14 5.39 -15.78
C LYS A 66 -1.81 4.70 -15.47
N GLY A 67 -1.60 3.53 -16.05
CA GLY A 67 -0.34 2.79 -15.90
C GLY A 67 -0.27 1.94 -14.62
N MET A 68 -1.36 1.73 -13.88
CA MET A 68 -1.40 0.85 -12.69
C MET A 68 -0.94 -0.60 -12.96
N LEU A 69 -0.98 -1.06 -14.22
CA LEU A 69 -0.48 -2.39 -14.60
C LEU A 69 0.99 -2.45 -14.97
N ASN A 70 1.67 -1.30 -15.11
CA ASN A 70 3.06 -1.27 -15.51
C ASN A 70 3.89 -2.03 -14.47
N GLY A 71 4.59 -3.08 -14.90
CA GLY A 71 5.40 -3.94 -14.02
C GLY A 71 4.62 -5.03 -13.24
N LEU A 72 3.30 -5.13 -13.42
CA LEU A 72 2.44 -6.16 -12.80
C LEU A 72 1.74 -7.08 -13.83
N GLY A 73 1.41 -6.54 -15.01
CA GLY A 73 0.51 -7.22 -15.94
C GLY A 73 1.01 -8.55 -16.52
N GLU A 74 2.32 -8.77 -16.61
CA GLU A 74 2.87 -9.99 -17.24
C GLU A 74 2.61 -11.27 -16.42
N LEU A 75 2.36 -11.15 -15.12
CA LEU A 75 2.18 -12.27 -14.20
C LEU A 75 0.71 -12.49 -13.79
N MET A 76 -0.23 -11.74 -14.36
CA MET A 76 -1.63 -11.71 -13.92
C MET A 76 -2.59 -12.24 -15.00
N ASP A 77 -3.65 -12.92 -14.57
CA ASP A 77 -4.78 -13.24 -15.44
C ASP A 77 -5.61 -11.97 -15.79
N GLU A 78 -6.53 -12.10 -16.74
CA GLU A 78 -7.31 -10.95 -17.24
C GLU A 78 -8.23 -10.34 -16.17
N ASP A 79 -8.75 -11.15 -15.25
CA ASP A 79 -9.60 -10.66 -14.16
C ASP A 79 -8.80 -9.86 -13.14
N SER A 80 -7.62 -10.35 -12.77
CA SER A 80 -6.66 -9.66 -11.91
C SER A 80 -6.16 -8.37 -12.57
N LYS A 81 -5.91 -8.38 -13.88
CA LYS A 81 -5.56 -7.16 -14.62
C LYS A 81 -6.68 -6.12 -14.58
N LYS A 82 -7.92 -6.56 -14.75
CA LYS A 82 -9.11 -5.70 -14.66
C LYS A 82 -9.23 -5.11 -13.26
N PHE A 83 -9.01 -5.91 -12.22
CA PHE A 83 -8.99 -5.45 -10.84
C PHE A 83 -7.94 -4.34 -10.62
N VAL A 84 -6.69 -4.57 -11.03
CA VAL A 84 -5.60 -3.60 -10.85
C VAL A 84 -5.90 -2.26 -11.56
N ARG A 85 -6.47 -2.31 -12.77
CA ARG A 85 -6.83 -1.10 -13.54
C ARG A 85 -7.96 -0.28 -12.92
N THR A 86 -8.88 -0.92 -12.20
CA THR A 86 -10.18 -0.31 -11.86
C THR A 86 -10.42 -0.13 -10.37
N ARG A 87 -9.89 -1.02 -9.53
CA ARG A 87 -10.26 -1.13 -8.11
C ARG A 87 -9.09 -1.08 -7.15
N LEU A 88 -7.90 -1.54 -7.53
CA LEU A 88 -6.76 -1.65 -6.61
C LEU A 88 -6.51 -0.35 -5.82
N ARG A 89 -6.40 0.80 -6.51
CA ARG A 89 -6.15 2.10 -5.87
C ARG A 89 -7.22 2.47 -4.85
N THR A 90 -8.49 2.41 -5.25
CA THR A 90 -9.60 2.82 -4.38
C THR A 90 -9.76 1.88 -3.19
N GLU A 91 -9.60 0.57 -3.39
CA GLU A 91 -9.62 -0.40 -2.29
C GLU A 91 -8.46 -0.23 -1.33
N THR A 92 -7.25 0.05 -1.84
CA THR A 92 -6.09 0.33 -0.99
C THR A 92 -6.34 1.55 -0.11
N ILE A 93 -6.90 2.63 -0.67
CA ILE A 93 -7.26 3.83 0.11
C ILE A 93 -8.28 3.49 1.20
N THR A 94 -9.31 2.70 0.88
CA THR A 94 -10.32 2.27 1.87
C THR A 94 -9.68 1.45 3.00
N LEU A 95 -8.80 0.51 2.67
CA LEU A 95 -8.09 -0.30 3.66
C LEU A 95 -7.15 0.57 4.52
N LEU A 96 -6.41 1.50 3.93
CA LEU A 96 -5.56 2.44 4.68
C LEU A 96 -6.38 3.28 5.67
N LYS A 97 -7.53 3.81 5.24
CA LYS A 97 -8.46 4.55 6.12
C LYS A 97 -8.95 3.67 7.27
N PHE A 98 -9.26 2.41 6.98
CA PHE A 98 -9.67 1.44 7.99
C PHE A 98 -8.56 1.16 9.01
N TYR A 99 -7.33 0.84 8.56
CA TYR A 99 -6.19 0.57 9.45
C TYR A 99 -5.69 1.81 10.21
N LYS A 100 -5.95 3.00 9.69
CA LYS A 100 -5.70 4.26 10.41
C LYS A 100 -6.69 4.47 11.55
N GLN A 101 -7.97 4.17 11.32
CA GLN A 101 -9.04 4.37 12.31
C GLN A 101 -9.13 3.21 13.32
N PHE A 102 -8.88 1.99 12.86
CA PHE A 102 -8.98 0.74 13.61
C PHE A 102 -7.70 -0.08 13.40
N PRO A 103 -6.59 0.28 14.04
CA PRO A 103 -5.33 -0.41 13.84
C PRO A 103 -5.46 -1.86 14.32
N ILE A 104 -5.24 -2.80 13.39
CA ILE A 104 -5.07 -4.22 13.71
C ILE A 104 -3.60 -4.38 14.10
N LEU A 105 -3.33 -4.44 15.40
CA LEU A 105 -1.99 -4.53 15.99
C LEU A 105 -1.66 -5.97 16.40
#